data_AF-A0A345R9E0-F1
#
_entry.id   AF-A0A345R9E0-F1
#
_cell.length_a   1.000
_cell.length_b   1.000
_cell.length_c   1.000
_cell.angle_alpha   90.00
_cell.angle_beta   90.00
_cell.angle_gamma   90.00
#
_symmetry.space_group_name_H-M   'P 1'
#
loop_
_entity.id
_entity.type
_entity.pdbx_description
1 polymer ?
#
loop_
_entity_poly.entity_id
_entity_poly.type
_entity_poly.pdbx_seq_one_letter_code
_entity_poly.pdbx_strand_id
1 'polypeptide(L)'
;MAKTDTKQNGMLEAMKSANSMMAANPMFGPQAKHFWQAQDRILDEAQKFSKAWFKRRHQATQSALKASSVVATDGANDPSAAMKALADWQAHSMERLAEDAREGLDLMTRCAELVVSNEVEAIEETTEISQKATKTSKSEPV
;
A
#
# COMPACT_ATOMS: atom_id res chain seq x y z
N MET A 1 46.20 12.83 14.13
CA MET A 1 45.25 13.96 13.91
C MET A 1 44.78 14.06 12.46
N ALA A 2 45.62 13.86 11.43
CA ALA A 2 45.22 14.03 10.02
C ALA A 2 44.06 13.18 9.46
N LYS A 3 43.81 11.96 9.97
CA LYS A 3 42.74 11.07 9.46
C LYS A 3 41.33 11.52 9.85
N THR A 4 41.20 12.29 10.93
CA THR A 4 39.91 12.75 11.44
C THR A 4 39.41 13.97 10.65
N ASP A 5 40.32 14.89 10.31
CA ASP A 5 40.02 16.08 9.50
C ASP A 5 39.57 15.73 8.07
N THR A 6 40.19 14.73 7.43
CA THR A 6 39.80 14.31 6.06
C THR A 6 38.39 13.70 6.02
N LYS A 7 38.01 12.92 7.05
CA LYS A 7 36.66 12.35 7.16
C LYS A 7 35.61 13.42 7.44
N GLN A 8 35.94 14.40 8.27
CA GLN A 8 35.05 15.48 8.65
C GLN A 8 34.82 16.46 7.49
N ASN A 9 35.86 16.79 6.72
CA ASN A 9 35.73 17.54 5.47
C ASN A 9 34.96 16.79 4.39
N GLY A 10 35.18 15.48 4.24
CA GLY A 10 34.43 14.66 3.27
C GLY A 10 32.94 14.62 3.56
N MET A 11 32.56 14.54 4.84
CA MET A 11 31.16 14.60 5.27
C MET A 11 30.55 15.98 5.07
N LEU A 12 31.30 17.06 5.32
CA LEU A 12 30.84 18.44 5.10
C LEU A 12 30.61 18.74 3.61
N GLU A 13 31.52 18.27 2.74
CA GLU A 13 31.40 18.38 1.28
C GLU A 13 30.21 17.57 0.74
N ALA A 14 30.01 16.34 1.24
CA ALA A 14 28.83 15.54 0.90
C ALA A 14 27.53 16.24 1.32
N MET A 15 27.52 16.86 2.50
CA MET A 15 26.36 17.60 3.01
C MET A 15 26.08 18.86 2.18
N LYS A 16 27.12 19.62 1.79
CA LYS A 16 27.00 20.76 0.88
C LYS A 16 26.49 20.36 -0.49
N SER A 17 27.04 19.28 -1.06
CA SER A 17 26.62 18.73 -2.34
C SER A 17 25.15 18.32 -2.32
N ALA A 18 24.74 17.56 -1.29
CA ALA A 18 23.34 17.18 -1.08
C ALA A 18 22.42 18.40 -0.91
N ASN A 19 22.87 19.42 -0.17
CA ASN A 19 22.10 20.65 0.03
C ASN A 19 21.98 21.46 -1.27
N SER A 20 23.04 21.52 -2.08
CA SER A 20 23.00 22.15 -3.41
C SER A 20 22.10 21.40 -4.38
N MET A 21 22.07 20.07 -4.32
CA MET A 21 21.23 19.24 -5.17
C MET A 21 19.75 19.36 -4.80
N MET A 22 19.44 19.43 -3.50
CA MET A 22 18.08 19.74 -3.03
C MET A 22 17.65 21.17 -3.38
N ALA A 23 18.54 22.16 -3.21
CA ALA A 23 18.25 23.55 -3.55
C ALA A 23 18.12 23.78 -5.07
N ALA A 24 18.86 23.01 -5.88
CA ALA A 24 18.83 23.09 -7.34
C ALA A 24 17.64 22.35 -7.96
N ASN A 25 16.93 21.52 -7.19
CA ASN A 25 15.74 20.82 -7.66
C ASN A 25 14.50 21.24 -6.86
N PRO A 26 13.85 22.38 -7.20
CA PRO A 26 12.64 22.87 -6.52
C PRO A 26 11.46 21.87 -6.50
N MET A 27 11.60 20.78 -7.27
CA MET A 27 10.71 19.63 -7.36
C MET A 27 10.76 18.66 -6.19
N PHE A 28 11.89 18.59 -5.48
CA PHE A 28 12.13 17.51 -4.53
C PHE A 28 11.14 17.55 -3.35
N GLY A 29 10.81 18.76 -2.88
CA GLY A 29 9.84 18.96 -1.80
C GLY A 29 8.42 18.50 -2.17
N PRO A 30 7.80 19.06 -3.22
CA PRO A 30 6.48 18.64 -3.70
C PRO A 30 6.42 17.14 -4.02
N GLN A 31 7.41 16.61 -4.74
CA GLN A 31 7.44 15.19 -5.09
C GLN A 31 7.53 14.28 -3.86
N ALA A 32 8.35 14.64 -2.86
CA ALA A 32 8.44 13.89 -1.61
C ALA A 32 7.13 13.93 -0.82
N LYS A 33 6.46 15.10 -0.77
CA LYS A 33 5.16 15.25 -0.11
C LYS A 33 4.10 14.34 -0.76
N HIS A 34 3.95 14.41 -2.08
CA HIS A 34 3.03 13.56 -2.84
C HIS A 34 3.34 12.08 -2.61
N PHE A 35 4.62 11.67 -2.72
CA PHE A 35 5.01 10.29 -2.44
C PHE A 35 4.53 9.80 -1.06
N TRP A 36 4.74 10.60 0.00
CA TRP A 36 4.29 10.21 1.34
C TRP A 36 2.77 10.19 1.47
N GLN A 37 2.04 11.07 0.79
CA GLN A 37 0.57 11.06 0.76
C GLN A 37 0.02 9.82 0.05
N ALA A 38 0.63 9.38 -1.06
CA ALA A 38 0.28 8.13 -1.71
C ALA A 38 0.54 6.92 -0.81
N GLN A 39 1.71 6.89 -0.16
CA GLN A 39 2.06 5.81 0.78
C GLN A 39 1.06 5.71 1.94
N ASP A 40 0.66 6.85 2.51
CA ASP A 40 -0.34 6.90 3.59
C ASP A 40 -1.70 6.32 3.14
N ARG A 41 -2.19 6.74 1.96
CA ARG A 41 -3.44 6.22 1.38
C ARG A 41 -3.37 4.74 1.01
N ILE A 42 -2.23 4.25 0.53
CA ILE A 42 -2.00 2.83 0.26
C ILE A 42 -2.08 2.01 1.56
N LEU A 43 -1.53 2.53 2.65
CA LEU A 43 -1.61 1.88 3.96
C LEU A 43 -3.04 1.80 4.47
N ASP A 44 -3.86 2.83 4.27
CA ASP A 44 -5.29 2.81 4.61
C ASP A 44 -6.04 1.72 3.83
N GLU A 45 -5.81 1.60 2.53
CA GLU A 45 -6.44 0.57 1.70
C GLU A 45 -5.98 -0.85 2.12
N ALA A 46 -4.69 -1.03 2.42
CA ALA A 46 -4.16 -2.29 2.93
C ALA A 46 -4.75 -2.64 4.31
N GLN A 47 -4.95 -1.65 5.19
CA GLN A 47 -5.58 -1.86 6.49
C GLN A 47 -7.06 -2.27 6.32
N LYS A 48 -7.79 -1.65 5.40
CA LYS A 48 -9.17 -2.00 5.11
C LYS A 48 -9.29 -3.42 4.57
N PHE A 49 -8.46 -3.78 3.59
CA PHE A 49 -8.39 -5.13 3.04
C PHE A 49 -8.07 -6.16 4.12
N SER A 50 -7.00 -5.94 4.90
CA SER A 50 -6.56 -6.92 5.91
C SER A 50 -7.62 -7.17 6.98
N LYS A 51 -8.35 -6.15 7.44
CA LYS A 51 -9.47 -6.30 8.38
C LYS A 51 -10.55 -7.24 7.81
N ALA A 52 -10.95 -7.05 6.56
CA ALA A 52 -11.95 -7.88 5.90
C ALA A 52 -11.44 -9.32 5.70
N TRP A 53 -10.20 -9.47 5.23
CA TRP A 53 -9.53 -10.74 5.07
C TRP A 53 -9.48 -11.55 6.36
N PHE A 54 -9.02 -10.95 7.47
CA PHE A 54 -8.93 -11.63 8.76
C PHE A 54 -10.29 -12.11 9.25
N LYS A 55 -11.34 -11.29 9.07
CA LYS A 55 -12.71 -11.68 9.41
C LYS A 55 -13.14 -12.93 8.63
N ARG A 56 -12.93 -12.96 7.32
CA ARG A 56 -13.26 -14.14 6.48
C ARG A 56 -12.43 -15.37 6.83
N ARG A 57 -11.15 -15.21 7.16
CA ARG A 57 -10.31 -16.32 7.65
C ARG A 57 -10.81 -16.90 8.95
N HIS A 58 -11.23 -16.07 9.89
CA HIS A 58 -11.80 -16.55 11.14
C HIS A 58 -13.11 -17.33 10.90
N GLN A 59 -13.99 -16.80 10.05
CA GLN A 59 -15.23 -17.49 9.65
C GLN A 59 -14.95 -18.83 8.95
N ALA A 60 -13.96 -18.88 8.06
CA ALA A 60 -13.56 -20.11 7.39
C ALA A 60 -13.10 -21.17 8.40
N THR A 61 -12.23 -20.80 9.34
CA THR A 61 -11.74 -21.71 10.40
C THR A 61 -12.88 -22.21 11.28
N GLN A 62 -13.79 -21.34 11.73
CA GLN A 62 -14.95 -21.75 12.52
C GLN A 62 -15.85 -22.72 11.75
N SER A 63 -16.07 -22.49 10.46
CA SER A 63 -16.87 -23.38 9.63
C SER A 63 -16.21 -24.76 9.44
N ALA A 64 -14.89 -24.80 9.32
CA ALA A 64 -14.13 -26.05 9.24
C ALA A 64 -14.25 -26.84 10.54
N LEU A 65 -14.07 -26.18 11.70
CA LEU A 65 -14.24 -26.81 13.02
C LEU A 65 -15.64 -27.39 13.20
N LYS A 66 -16.69 -26.66 12.77
CA LYS A 66 -18.06 -27.15 12.82
C LYS A 66 -18.25 -28.40 11.96
N ALA A 67 -17.76 -28.40 10.72
CA ALA A 67 -17.85 -29.55 9.82
C ALA A 67 -17.09 -30.76 10.38
N SER A 68 -15.87 -30.55 10.89
CA SER A 68 -15.08 -31.59 11.54
C SER A 68 -15.78 -32.18 12.76
N SER A 69 -16.47 -31.36 13.56
CA SER A 69 -17.26 -31.83 14.69
C SER A 69 -18.38 -32.77 14.25
N VAL A 70 -19.16 -32.39 13.23
CA VAL A 70 -20.26 -33.24 12.70
C VAL A 70 -19.72 -34.58 12.19
N VAL A 71 -18.60 -34.55 11.46
CA VAL A 71 -17.96 -35.78 10.97
C VAL A 71 -17.52 -36.67 12.14
N ALA A 72 -16.96 -36.08 13.20
CA ALA A 72 -16.46 -36.83 14.35
C ALA A 72 -17.57 -37.39 15.25
N THR A 73 -18.67 -36.67 15.46
CA THR A 73 -19.75 -37.09 16.37
C THR A 73 -20.78 -37.95 15.69
N ASP A 74 -21.17 -37.60 14.46
CA ASP A 74 -22.35 -38.16 13.81
C ASP A 74 -21.97 -39.11 12.67
N GLY A 75 -20.74 -38.99 12.13
CA GLY A 75 -20.35 -39.68 10.90
C GLY A 75 -20.33 -41.20 10.96
N ALA A 76 -20.18 -41.80 12.14
CA ALA A 76 -20.27 -43.26 12.30
C ALA A 76 -21.72 -43.79 12.19
N ASN A 77 -22.70 -42.97 12.60
CA ASN A 77 -24.12 -43.35 12.64
C ASN A 77 -24.91 -42.78 11.46
N ASP A 78 -24.45 -41.67 10.88
CA ASP A 78 -25.02 -41.03 9.70
C ASP A 78 -23.92 -40.54 8.74
N PRO A 79 -23.40 -41.43 7.88
CA PRO A 79 -22.42 -41.08 6.85
C PRO A 79 -22.94 -40.02 5.85
N SER A 80 -24.27 -39.94 5.65
CA SER A 80 -24.88 -38.99 4.74
C SER A 80 -24.82 -37.56 5.28
N ALA A 81 -25.08 -37.39 6.58
CA ALA A 81 -24.91 -36.11 7.27
C ALA A 81 -23.45 -35.65 7.28
N ALA A 82 -22.50 -36.56 7.49
CA ALA A 82 -21.08 -36.24 7.42
C ALA A 82 -20.65 -35.78 6.01
N MET A 83 -21.07 -36.50 4.97
CA MET A 83 -20.80 -36.09 3.58
C MET A 83 -21.43 -34.74 3.25
N LYS A 84 -22.67 -34.49 3.70
CA LYS A 84 -23.34 -33.21 3.52
C LYS A 84 -22.59 -32.06 4.21
N ALA A 85 -22.16 -32.26 5.46
CA ALA A 85 -21.41 -31.25 6.20
C ALA A 85 -20.09 -30.87 5.51
N LEU A 86 -19.38 -31.85 4.94
CA LEU A 86 -18.16 -31.62 4.17
C LEU A 86 -18.45 -30.89 2.86
N ALA A 87 -19.48 -31.30 2.11
CA ALA A 87 -19.87 -30.66 0.86
C ALA A 87 -20.29 -29.19 1.09
N ASP A 88 -21.12 -28.94 2.11
CA ASP A 88 -21.55 -27.59 2.48
C ASP A 88 -20.34 -26.74 2.93
N TRP A 89 -19.40 -27.30 3.70
CA TRP A 89 -18.16 -26.60 4.07
C TRP A 89 -17.29 -26.25 2.85
N GLN A 90 -17.14 -27.19 1.92
CA GLN A 90 -16.33 -27.02 0.73
C GLN A 90 -16.91 -25.94 -0.19
N ALA A 91 -18.24 -25.94 -0.41
CA ALA A 91 -18.94 -24.94 -1.22
C ALA A 91 -18.70 -23.52 -0.67
N HIS A 92 -18.98 -23.30 0.63
CA HIS A 92 -18.75 -21.99 1.24
C HIS A 92 -17.25 -21.61 1.29
N SER A 93 -16.34 -22.59 1.29
CA SER A 93 -14.89 -22.31 1.22
C SER A 93 -14.49 -21.75 -0.14
N MET A 94 -15.08 -22.27 -1.22
CA MET A 94 -14.87 -21.73 -2.57
C MET A 94 -15.42 -20.31 -2.72
N GLU A 95 -16.59 -20.03 -2.16
CA GLU A 95 -17.17 -18.67 -2.17
C GLU A 95 -16.26 -17.65 -1.48
N ARG A 96 -15.74 -17.99 -0.29
CA ARG A 96 -14.80 -17.13 0.43
C ARG A 96 -13.51 -16.90 -0.35
N LEU A 97 -12.96 -17.95 -0.98
CA LEU A 97 -11.75 -17.83 -1.80
C LEU A 97 -11.96 -16.96 -3.05
N ALA A 98 -13.14 -17.01 -3.67
CA ALA A 98 -13.48 -16.14 -4.79
C ALA A 98 -13.61 -14.68 -4.34
N GLU A 99 -14.22 -14.43 -3.17
CA GLU A 99 -14.30 -13.10 -2.57
C GLU A 99 -12.92 -12.54 -2.20
N ASP A 100 -12.06 -13.38 -1.65
CA ASP A 100 -10.66 -13.08 -1.36
C ASP A 100 -9.85 -12.67 -2.59
N ALA A 101 -9.98 -13.42 -3.70
CA ALA A 101 -9.30 -13.10 -4.94
C ALA A 101 -9.77 -11.77 -5.52
N ARG A 102 -11.09 -11.53 -5.51
CA ARG A 102 -11.70 -10.28 -5.96
C ARG A 102 -11.25 -9.09 -5.12
N GLU A 103 -11.34 -9.17 -3.79
CA GLU A 103 -10.88 -8.08 -2.93
C GLU A 103 -9.37 -7.83 -3.03
N GLY A 104 -8.58 -8.89 -3.25
CA GLY A 104 -7.15 -8.77 -3.49
C GLY A 104 -6.85 -8.02 -4.80
N LEU A 105 -7.59 -8.32 -5.87
CA LEU A 105 -7.50 -7.57 -7.13
C LEU A 105 -7.95 -6.12 -6.94
N ASP A 106 -9.06 -5.88 -6.24
CA ASP A 106 -9.55 -4.53 -5.96
C ASP A 106 -8.55 -3.70 -5.15
N LEU A 107 -7.81 -4.32 -4.21
CA LEU A 107 -6.74 -3.64 -3.48
C LEU A 107 -5.61 -3.23 -4.44
N MET A 108 -5.14 -4.16 -5.30
CA MET A 108 -4.08 -3.86 -6.26
C MET A 108 -4.48 -2.73 -7.22
N THR A 109 -5.70 -2.76 -7.74
CA THR A 109 -6.23 -1.71 -8.62
C THR A 109 -6.28 -0.36 -7.92
N ARG A 110 -6.82 -0.29 -6.70
CA ARG A 110 -6.88 0.96 -5.93
C ARG A 110 -5.50 1.50 -5.60
N CYS A 111 -4.55 0.64 -5.24
CA CYS A 111 -3.17 1.06 -5.02
C CYS A 111 -2.53 1.62 -6.31
N ALA A 112 -2.78 0.99 -7.46
CA ALA A 112 -2.29 1.49 -8.75
C ALA A 112 -2.92 2.86 -9.10
N GLU A 113 -4.22 3.03 -8.90
CA GLU A 113 -4.93 4.31 -9.10
C GLU A 113 -4.37 5.42 -8.19
N LEU A 114 -4.05 5.10 -6.94
CA LEU A 114 -3.43 6.04 -6.00
C LEU A 114 -2.05 6.49 -6.47
N VAL A 115 -1.22 5.58 -6.97
CA VAL A 115 0.10 5.92 -7.52
C VAL A 115 -0.05 6.83 -8.73
N VAL A 116 -0.90 6.47 -9.69
CA VAL A 116 -1.11 7.24 -10.92
C VAL A 116 -1.66 8.63 -10.62
N SER A 117 -2.70 8.72 -9.78
CA SER A 117 -3.31 10.01 -9.43
C SER A 117 -2.31 10.93 -8.74
N ASN A 118 -1.50 10.37 -7.83
CA ASN A 118 -0.47 11.10 -7.13
C ASN A 118 0.66 11.59 -8.05
N GLU A 119 1.06 10.80 -9.05
CA GLU A 119 2.03 11.24 -10.07
C GLU A 119 1.47 12.40 -10.91
N VAL A 120 0.19 12.34 -11.29
CA VAL A 120 -0.48 13.44 -12.01
C VAL A 120 -0.51 14.70 -11.16
N GLU A 121 -0.95 14.62 -9.89
CA GLU A 121 -0.99 15.77 -8.96
C GLU A 121 0.42 16.36 -8.75
N ALA A 122 1.45 15.52 -8.63
CA ALA A 122 2.83 15.97 -8.50
C ALA A 122 3.32 16.73 -9.75
N ILE A 123 2.97 16.26 -10.96
CA ILE A 123 3.32 16.92 -12.23
C ILE A 123 2.58 18.25 -12.40
N GLU A 124 1.31 18.32 -11.98
CA GLU A 124 0.53 19.56 -12.03
C GLU A 124 1.13 20.63 -11.11
N GLU A 125 1.37 20.30 -9.84
CA GLU A 125 1.96 21.23 -8.86
C GLU A 125 3.34 21.73 -9.30
N THR A 126 4.13 20.82 -9.87
CA THR A 126 5.42 21.12 -10.52
C THR A 126 5.31 22.16 -11.62
N THR A 127 4.33 21.97 -12.50
CA THR A 127 4.13 22.83 -13.66
C THR A 127 3.71 24.22 -13.20
N GLU A 128 2.84 24.30 -12.18
CA GLU A 128 2.46 25.57 -11.57
C GLU A 128 3.63 26.30 -10.90
N ILE A 129 4.47 25.60 -10.15
CA ILE A 129 5.66 26.19 -9.50
C ILE A 129 6.61 26.75 -10.56
N SER A 130 6.85 26.00 -11.64
CA SER A 130 7.71 26.42 -12.76
C SER A 130 7.16 27.65 -13.49
N GLN A 131 5.84 27.70 -13.72
CA GLN A 131 5.18 28.86 -14.29
C GLN A 131 5.26 30.10 -13.39
N LYS A 132 5.06 29.94 -12.07
CA LYS A 132 5.18 31.04 -11.10
C LYS A 132 6.61 31.58 -11.06
N ALA A 133 7.62 30.72 -11.00
CA ALA A 133 9.04 31.12 -11.01
C ALA A 133 9.41 31.91 -12.29
N THR A 134 8.90 31.48 -13.45
CA THR A 134 9.12 32.16 -14.73
C THR A 134 8.47 33.55 -14.79
N LYS A 135 7.28 33.71 -14.17
CA LYS A 135 6.58 35.01 -14.09
C LYS A 135 7.29 35.99 -13.15
N THR A 136 7.80 35.51 -12.02
CA THR A 136 8.55 36.33 -11.05
C THR A 136 9.85 36.84 -11.68
N SER A 137 10.59 35.99 -12.41
CA SER A 137 11.84 36.39 -13.07
C SER A 137 11.66 37.42 -14.20
N LYS A 138 10.48 37.50 -14.82
CA LYS A 138 10.14 38.54 -15.82
C LYS A 138 9.73 39.89 -15.22
N SER A 139 9.46 39.95 -13.91
CA SER A 139 8.89 41.13 -13.25
C SER A 139 9.91 41.98 -12.49
N GLU A 140 11.20 41.59 -12.46
CA GLU A 140 12.30 42.43 -11.99
C GLU A 140 13.03 43.07 -13.18
N PRO A 141 12.71 44.32 -13.56
CA PRO A 141 13.59 45.12 -14.40
C PRO A 141 14.61 45.87 -13.52
N VAL A 142 15.87 45.88 -13.99
CA VAL A 142 16.96 46.78 -13.53
C VAL A 142 16.63 48.22 -13.91
#